data_AF-A0A250LIX0-F1
#
_entry.id   AF-A0A250LIX0-F1
#
_cell.length_a   1.000
_cell.length_b   1.000
_cell.length_c   1.000
_cell.angle_alpha   90.00
_cell.angle_beta   90.00
_cell.angle_gamma   90.00
#
_symmetry.space_group_name_H-M   'P 1'
#
loop_
_entity.id
_entity.type
_entity.pdbx_description
1 polymer ?
#
loop_
_entity_poly.entity_id
_entity_poly.type
_entity_poly.pdbx_seq_one_letter_code
_entity_poly.pdbx_strand_id
1 'polypeptide(L)'
;MNLLGMVQVRPLLLAILDKFEPKKVSAAFKKLVAVAVRFQIVGGAGGGTLERIYSDAAKGVTEGKLNSIQDILKGFTTLPTDPTFIAAFSVATVSKQSLARYYLRMLESGVPGASGELVPSTDAGQVNLEHILPINPSEKWMKTWSLDDVKAYQKRLGNMAIMGAKINSTIGNEEFSKKKSSFSTSAFHFTNGVSKLSTWNTDAVEKRQAAMAEIAAKVWSIKG
;
A
#
# COMPACT_ATOMS: atom_id res chain seq x y z
N MET A 1 -7.72 7.27 -6.90
CA MET A 1 -8.17 6.33 -7.94
C MET A 1 -7.23 6.27 -9.16
N ASN A 2 -6.85 7.40 -9.78
CA ASN A 2 -5.92 7.38 -10.94
C ASN A 2 -4.59 6.66 -10.66
N LEU A 3 -4.00 6.86 -9.46
CA LEU A 3 -2.77 6.16 -9.06
C LEU A 3 -2.93 4.62 -9.04
N LEU A 4 -4.11 4.15 -8.65
CA LEU A 4 -4.48 2.74 -8.57
C LEU A 4 -4.94 2.18 -9.94
N GLY A 5 -4.97 3.00 -11.00
CA GLY A 5 -5.45 2.59 -12.32
C GLY A 5 -6.95 2.31 -12.40
N MET A 6 -7.72 2.63 -11.35
CA MET A 6 -9.15 2.35 -11.30
C MET A 6 -9.97 3.49 -11.90
N VAL A 7 -10.03 3.54 -13.23
CA VAL A 7 -10.76 4.57 -14.00
C VAL A 7 -12.26 4.27 -14.05
N GLN A 8 -12.62 2.98 -14.11
CA GLN A 8 -13.99 2.48 -14.21
C GLN A 8 -14.89 2.82 -13.02
N VAL A 9 -14.32 3.23 -11.88
CA VAL A 9 -15.07 3.66 -10.68
C VAL A 9 -15.67 5.06 -10.82
N ARG A 10 -15.22 5.85 -11.80
CA ARG A 10 -15.58 7.29 -11.94
C ARG A 10 -17.09 7.55 -11.99
N PRO A 11 -17.92 6.79 -12.74
CA PRO A 11 -19.36 7.00 -12.75
C PRO A 11 -19.98 6.88 -11.35
N LEU A 12 -19.54 5.89 -10.57
CA LEU A 12 -19.99 5.72 -9.19
C LEU A 12 -19.56 6.88 -8.29
N LEU A 13 -18.32 7.36 -8.42
CA LEU A 13 -17.85 8.51 -7.63
C LEU A 13 -18.68 9.77 -7.91
N LEU A 14 -19.05 10.02 -9.17
CA LEU A 14 -19.88 11.15 -9.56
C LEU A 14 -21.31 11.00 -9.02
N ALA A 15 -21.91 9.82 -9.13
CA ALA A 15 -23.23 9.55 -8.58
C ALA A 15 -23.28 9.75 -7.05
N ILE A 16 -22.24 9.28 -6.34
CA ILE A 16 -22.10 9.50 -4.88
C ILE A 16 -21.98 11.00 -4.57
N LEU A 17 -21.17 11.75 -5.33
CA LEU A 17 -21.01 13.20 -5.11
C LEU A 17 -22.31 13.97 -5.31
N ASP A 18 -23.12 13.56 -6.28
CA ASP A 18 -24.41 14.20 -6.58
C ASP A 18 -25.50 13.85 -5.56
N LYS A 19 -25.54 12.60 -5.09
CA LYS A 19 -26.67 12.07 -4.29
C LYS A 19 -26.42 11.94 -2.80
N PHE A 20 -25.19 11.70 -2.36
CA PHE A 20 -24.92 11.51 -0.93
C PHE A 20 -24.72 12.85 -0.22
N GLU A 21 -25.10 12.91 1.05
CA GLU A 21 -24.74 14.02 1.92
C GLU A 21 -23.21 14.18 2.01
N PRO A 22 -22.67 15.42 2.11
CA PRO A 22 -21.22 15.67 2.09
C PRO A 22 -20.40 14.83 3.09
N LYS A 23 -20.93 14.60 4.31
CA LYS A 23 -20.28 13.75 5.33
C LYS A 23 -20.16 12.28 4.90
N LYS A 24 -21.16 11.77 4.18
CA LYS A 24 -21.22 10.38 3.69
C LYS A 24 -20.31 10.17 2.46
N VAL A 25 -20.11 11.20 1.63
CA VAL A 25 -19.21 11.17 0.47
C VAL A 25 -17.78 10.78 0.88
N SER A 26 -17.19 11.49 1.86
CA SER A 26 -15.80 11.23 2.29
C SER A 26 -15.62 9.80 2.81
N ALA A 27 -16.57 9.32 3.62
CA ALA A 27 -16.58 7.95 4.14
C ALA A 27 -16.68 6.93 3.00
N ALA A 28 -17.59 7.14 2.05
CA ALA A 28 -17.76 6.26 0.89
C ALA A 28 -16.48 6.19 0.03
N PHE A 29 -15.83 7.32 -0.22
CA PHE A 29 -14.60 7.37 -1.02
C PHE A 29 -13.45 6.63 -0.33
N LYS A 30 -13.27 6.81 0.99
CA LYS A 30 -12.27 6.06 1.76
C LYS A 30 -12.49 4.55 1.65
N LYS A 31 -13.75 4.10 1.73
CA LYS A 31 -14.11 2.67 1.58
C LYS A 31 -13.88 2.16 0.16
N LEU A 32 -14.24 2.92 -0.87
CA LEU A 32 -13.98 2.53 -2.26
C LEU A 32 -12.47 2.44 -2.56
N VAL A 33 -11.65 3.31 -1.95
CA VAL A 33 -10.19 3.19 -1.99
C VAL A 33 -9.72 1.91 -1.31
N ALA A 34 -10.26 1.56 -0.14
CA ALA A 34 -9.93 0.30 0.54
C ALA A 34 -10.28 -0.93 -0.30
N VAL A 35 -11.47 -0.95 -0.91
CA VAL A 35 -11.90 -2.00 -1.85
C VAL A 35 -10.93 -2.11 -3.02
N ALA A 36 -10.57 -0.98 -3.63
CA ALA A 36 -9.64 -0.93 -4.75
C ALA A 36 -8.28 -1.54 -4.41
N VAL A 37 -7.69 -1.14 -3.28
CA VAL A 37 -6.38 -1.67 -2.83
C VAL A 37 -6.47 -3.16 -2.54
N ARG A 38 -7.55 -3.63 -1.89
CA ARG A 38 -7.74 -5.06 -1.59
C ARG A 38 -7.76 -5.91 -2.85
N PHE A 39 -8.56 -5.53 -3.83
CA PHE A 39 -8.57 -6.23 -5.11
C PHE A 39 -7.20 -6.17 -5.77
N GLN A 40 -6.54 -5.01 -5.80
CA GLN A 40 -5.25 -4.88 -6.46
C GLN A 40 -4.15 -5.76 -5.84
N ILE A 41 -4.13 -5.92 -4.51
CA ILE A 41 -3.15 -6.75 -3.81
C ILE A 41 -3.45 -8.24 -3.98
N VAL A 42 -4.72 -8.64 -3.97
CA VAL A 42 -5.13 -10.06 -4.07
C VAL A 42 -5.03 -10.60 -5.50
N GLY A 43 -4.91 -9.73 -6.52
CA GLY A 43 -4.80 -10.14 -7.93
C GLY A 43 -5.99 -9.75 -8.82
N GLY A 44 -6.88 -8.89 -8.30
CA GLY A 44 -8.03 -8.33 -8.99
C GLY A 44 -9.27 -9.22 -8.93
N ALA A 45 -10.43 -8.64 -9.29
CA ALA A 45 -11.69 -9.39 -9.50
C ALA A 45 -11.95 -9.71 -10.98
N GLY A 46 -11.00 -9.35 -11.87
CA GLY A 46 -11.22 -9.18 -13.31
C GLY A 46 -11.78 -7.80 -13.64
N GLY A 47 -11.21 -7.13 -14.67
CA GLY A 47 -11.55 -5.75 -15.03
C GLY A 47 -13.04 -5.56 -15.33
N GLY A 48 -13.62 -6.46 -16.12
CA GLY A 48 -15.05 -6.40 -16.49
C GLY A 48 -16.00 -6.65 -15.32
N THR A 49 -15.63 -7.49 -14.36
CA THR A 49 -16.44 -7.73 -13.15
C THR A 49 -16.56 -6.46 -12.33
N LEU A 50 -15.43 -5.80 -12.04
CA LEU A 50 -15.41 -4.56 -11.27
C LEU A 50 -16.13 -3.43 -12.00
N GLU A 51 -15.92 -3.30 -13.30
CA GLU A 51 -16.60 -2.29 -14.12
C GLU A 51 -18.12 -2.42 -14.09
N ARG A 52 -18.64 -3.65 -14.21
CA ARG A 52 -20.08 -3.91 -14.08
C ARG A 52 -20.59 -3.55 -12.69
N ILE A 53 -19.91 -3.99 -11.63
CA ILE A 53 -20.30 -3.65 -10.25
C ILE A 53 -20.35 -2.13 -10.05
N TYR A 54 -19.34 -1.39 -10.52
CA TYR A 54 -19.32 0.06 -10.40
C TYR A 54 -20.44 0.73 -11.21
N SER A 55 -20.74 0.22 -12.41
CA SER A 55 -21.79 0.76 -13.28
C SER A 55 -23.19 0.53 -12.69
N ASP A 56 -23.46 -0.68 -12.22
CA ASP A 56 -24.72 -1.05 -11.57
C ASP A 56 -24.92 -0.23 -10.28
N ALA A 57 -23.87 -0.08 -9.48
CA ALA A 57 -23.89 0.76 -8.29
C ALA A 57 -24.14 2.24 -8.62
N ALA A 58 -23.50 2.78 -9.67
CA ALA A 58 -23.68 4.17 -10.08
C ALA A 58 -25.14 4.46 -10.51
N LYS A 59 -25.74 3.52 -11.25
CA LYS A 59 -27.17 3.59 -11.62
C LYS A 59 -28.05 3.52 -10.37
N GLY A 60 -27.79 2.57 -9.47
CA GLY A 60 -28.57 2.41 -8.23
C GLY A 60 -28.51 3.64 -7.31
N VAL A 61 -27.35 4.31 -7.22
CA VAL A 61 -27.22 5.57 -6.47
C VAL A 61 -28.00 6.70 -7.16
N THR A 62 -27.86 6.84 -8.48
CA THR A 62 -28.56 7.88 -9.26
C THR A 62 -30.09 7.76 -9.13
N GLU A 63 -30.61 6.53 -9.14
CA GLU A 63 -32.04 6.21 -9.00
C GLU A 63 -32.54 6.25 -7.53
N GLY A 64 -31.67 6.53 -6.54
CA GLY A 64 -32.05 6.56 -5.12
C GLY A 64 -32.28 5.17 -4.48
N LYS A 65 -31.90 4.09 -5.16
CA LYS A 65 -32.00 2.70 -4.67
C LYS A 65 -30.86 2.32 -3.72
N LEU A 66 -29.68 2.95 -3.88
CA LEU A 66 -28.51 2.75 -3.02
C LEU A 66 -28.17 4.08 -2.35
N ASN A 67 -28.33 4.16 -1.03
CA ASN A 67 -28.22 5.42 -0.27
C ASN A 67 -27.08 5.42 0.75
N SER A 68 -26.31 4.33 0.80
CA SER A 68 -25.19 4.16 1.71
C SER A 68 -24.03 3.42 1.05
N ILE A 69 -22.83 3.56 1.62
CA ILE A 69 -21.69 2.76 1.20
C ILE A 69 -21.90 1.28 1.48
N GLN A 70 -22.62 0.92 2.55
CA GLN A 70 -22.94 -0.45 2.89
C GLN A 70 -23.80 -1.11 1.79
N ASP A 71 -24.76 -0.38 1.22
CA ASP A 71 -25.57 -0.88 0.11
C ASP A 71 -24.73 -1.12 -1.15
N ILE A 72 -23.79 -0.23 -1.45
CA ILE A 72 -22.84 -0.39 -2.54
C ILE A 72 -21.95 -1.62 -2.32
N LEU A 73 -21.44 -1.82 -1.09
CA LEU A 73 -20.54 -2.93 -0.76
C LEU A 73 -21.22 -4.31 -0.88
N LYS A 74 -22.54 -4.41 -0.69
CA LYS A 74 -23.31 -5.66 -0.93
C LYS A 74 -23.20 -6.14 -2.38
N GLY A 75 -22.95 -5.25 -3.34
CA GLY A 75 -22.74 -5.60 -4.74
C GLY A 75 -21.41 -6.30 -5.03
N PHE A 76 -20.44 -6.25 -4.12
CA PHE A 76 -19.13 -6.89 -4.28
C PHE A 76 -19.15 -8.30 -3.72
N THR A 77 -19.63 -9.26 -4.51
CA THR A 77 -19.75 -10.67 -4.10
C THR A 77 -18.41 -11.35 -3.81
N THR A 78 -17.32 -10.88 -4.42
CA THR A 78 -15.96 -11.43 -4.30
C THR A 78 -15.00 -10.50 -3.55
N LEU A 79 -15.54 -9.61 -2.70
CA LEU A 79 -14.71 -8.67 -1.94
C LEU A 79 -13.71 -9.40 -1.03
N PRO A 80 -12.39 -9.13 -1.13
CA PRO A 80 -11.43 -9.86 -0.32
C PRO A 80 -11.56 -9.58 1.17
N THR A 81 -11.69 -10.68 1.94
CA THR A 81 -11.74 -10.66 3.41
C THR A 81 -10.41 -10.22 4.02
N ASP A 82 -10.40 -9.87 5.32
CA ASP A 82 -9.14 -9.52 6.01
C ASP A 82 -8.10 -10.65 5.93
N PRO A 83 -8.41 -11.93 6.23
CA PRO A 83 -7.44 -13.01 6.11
C PRO A 83 -6.87 -13.16 4.69
N THR A 84 -7.73 -13.11 3.67
CA THR A 84 -7.29 -13.19 2.26
C THR A 84 -6.38 -12.02 1.89
N PHE A 85 -6.76 -10.81 2.30
CA PHE A 85 -5.98 -9.61 2.03
C PHE A 85 -4.63 -9.61 2.76
N ILE A 86 -4.59 -10.01 4.04
CA ILE A 86 -3.36 -10.12 4.83
C ILE A 86 -2.41 -11.13 4.20
N ALA A 87 -2.90 -12.32 3.84
CA ALA A 87 -2.07 -13.35 3.20
C ALA A 87 -1.46 -12.85 1.88
N ALA A 88 -2.26 -12.22 1.03
CA ALA A 88 -1.79 -11.65 -0.23
C ALA A 88 -0.82 -10.48 -0.02
N PHE A 89 -1.11 -9.58 0.93
CA PHE A 89 -0.26 -8.42 1.23
C PHE A 89 1.10 -8.84 1.77
N SER A 90 1.14 -9.86 2.63
CA SER A 90 2.37 -10.43 3.19
C SER A 90 3.36 -10.86 2.09
N VAL A 91 2.84 -11.22 0.91
CA VAL A 91 3.64 -11.63 -0.25
C VAL A 91 3.72 -10.65 -1.41
N ALA A 92 3.03 -9.51 -1.32
CA ALA A 92 2.85 -8.58 -2.43
C ALA A 92 4.18 -8.00 -2.95
N THR A 93 4.28 -7.94 -4.28
CA THR A 93 5.34 -7.22 -4.98
C THR A 93 4.76 -6.01 -5.71
N VAL A 94 5.51 -4.91 -5.77
CA VAL A 94 5.04 -3.67 -6.38
C VAL A 94 6.13 -3.05 -7.25
N SER A 95 5.94 -3.10 -8.57
CA SER A 95 6.94 -2.55 -9.52
C SER A 95 6.84 -1.03 -9.69
N LYS A 96 5.64 -0.44 -9.53
CA LYS A 96 5.43 0.99 -9.74
C LYS A 96 5.81 1.76 -8.48
N GLN A 97 6.90 2.54 -8.53
CA GLN A 97 7.41 3.25 -7.35
C GLN A 97 6.40 4.20 -6.70
N SER A 98 5.59 4.92 -7.50
CA SER A 98 4.56 5.81 -6.97
C SER A 98 3.49 5.07 -6.16
N LEU A 99 3.19 3.82 -6.56
CA LEU A 99 2.22 2.98 -5.87
C LEU A 99 2.82 2.39 -4.58
N ALA A 100 4.06 1.91 -4.64
CA ALA A 100 4.77 1.44 -3.46
C ALA A 100 4.87 2.54 -2.39
N ARG A 101 5.24 3.76 -2.79
CA ARG A 101 5.24 4.92 -1.88
C ARG A 101 3.87 5.20 -1.29
N TYR A 102 2.81 5.16 -2.10
CA TYR A 102 1.46 5.33 -1.58
C TYR A 102 1.12 4.28 -0.51
N TYR A 103 1.39 2.99 -0.76
CA TYR A 103 1.14 1.95 0.25
C TYR A 103 1.94 2.18 1.52
N LEU A 104 3.25 2.41 1.43
CA LEU A 104 4.10 2.65 2.60
C LEU A 104 3.62 3.87 3.40
N ARG A 105 3.27 4.97 2.74
CA ARG A 105 2.75 6.17 3.41
C ARG A 105 1.43 5.91 4.14
N MET A 106 0.53 5.16 3.51
CA MET A 106 -0.74 4.80 4.13
C MET A 106 -0.53 3.86 5.33
N LEU A 107 0.44 2.94 5.26
CA LEU A 107 0.80 2.09 6.39
C LEU A 107 1.28 2.90 7.59
N GLU A 108 2.12 3.92 7.38
CA GLU A 108 2.58 4.80 8.46
C GLU A 108 1.41 5.48 9.18
N SER A 109 0.36 5.89 8.44
CA SER A 109 -0.84 6.49 9.06
C SER A 109 -1.66 5.52 9.92
N GLY A 110 -1.45 4.20 9.77
CA GLY A 110 -2.12 3.16 10.54
C GLY A 110 -1.37 2.70 11.78
N VAL A 111 -0.17 3.23 12.03
CA VAL A 111 0.65 2.87 13.20
C VAL A 111 0.04 3.50 14.46
N PRO A 112 -0.08 2.76 15.58
CA PRO A 112 -0.55 3.32 16.84
C PRO A 112 0.30 4.52 17.29
N GLY A 113 -0.36 5.64 17.64
CA GLY A 113 0.32 6.86 18.04
C GLY A 113 0.85 7.71 16.88
N ALA A 114 0.54 7.37 15.62
CA ALA A 114 0.79 8.26 14.50
C ALA A 114 0.03 9.58 14.71
N SER A 115 0.76 10.69 14.93
CA SER A 115 0.17 12.02 14.93
C SER A 115 -0.13 12.42 13.49
N GLY A 116 -1.24 13.14 13.27
CA GLY A 116 -1.57 13.71 11.95
C GLY A 116 -0.54 14.72 11.42
N GLU A 117 0.51 15.02 12.19
CA GLU A 117 1.64 15.86 11.83
C GLU A 117 2.66 15.13 10.96
N LEU A 118 2.70 13.80 11.00
CA LEU A 118 3.60 12.96 10.19
C LEU A 118 2.90 12.42 8.93
N VAL A 119 2.06 13.23 8.28
CA VAL A 119 1.58 12.89 6.94
C VAL A 119 2.80 12.92 6.00
N PRO A 120 3.27 11.77 5.49
CA PRO A 120 4.46 11.78 4.66
C PRO A 120 4.19 12.61 3.41
N SER A 121 5.15 13.41 2.94
CA SER A 121 4.96 14.25 1.75
C SER A 121 4.52 13.42 0.53
N THR A 122 3.60 13.96 -0.27
CA THR A 122 3.25 13.37 -1.58
C THR A 122 4.34 13.62 -2.63
N ASP A 123 5.24 14.57 -2.37
CA ASP A 123 6.26 15.00 -3.31
C ASP A 123 7.39 13.97 -3.40
N ALA A 124 7.63 13.51 -4.63
CA ALA A 124 8.73 12.60 -4.95
C ALA A 124 10.10 13.24 -4.81
N GLY A 125 10.22 14.56 -4.99
CA GLY A 125 11.48 15.27 -4.77
C GLY A 125 11.91 15.29 -3.31
N GLN A 126 10.96 15.10 -2.37
CA GLN A 126 11.22 15.16 -0.93
C GLN A 126 11.29 13.76 -0.31
N VAL A 127 10.35 12.87 -0.66
CA VAL A 127 10.27 11.50 -0.12
C VAL A 127 10.37 10.48 -1.26
N ASN A 128 11.51 9.79 -1.27
CA ASN A 128 11.84 8.74 -2.23
C ASN A 128 11.54 7.34 -1.70
N LEU A 129 11.43 6.40 -2.65
CA LEU A 129 11.37 4.98 -2.37
C LEU A 129 12.79 4.44 -2.30
N GLU A 130 13.15 3.85 -1.17
CA GLU A 130 14.41 3.14 -1.00
C GLU A 130 14.18 1.63 -1.08
N HIS A 131 15.08 0.93 -1.76
CA HIS A 131 15.14 -0.54 -1.76
C HIS A 131 16.28 -0.98 -0.85
N ILE A 132 15.95 -1.62 0.26
CA ILE A 132 16.94 -1.96 1.29
C ILE A 132 17.94 -2.98 0.72
N LEU A 133 17.45 -4.10 0.19
CA LEU A 133 18.15 -4.88 -0.83
C LEU A 133 18.03 -4.13 -2.16
N PRO A 134 19.14 -3.64 -2.76
CA PRO A 134 19.09 -2.89 -4.01
C PRO A 134 18.53 -3.69 -5.19
N ILE A 135 17.99 -2.99 -6.19
CA ILE A 135 17.57 -3.62 -7.47
C ILE A 135 18.75 -4.25 -8.20
N ASN A 136 19.91 -3.60 -8.14
CA ASN A 136 21.18 -4.13 -8.66
C ASN A 136 22.12 -4.33 -7.46
N PRO A 137 22.02 -5.47 -6.74
CA PRO A 137 22.84 -5.72 -5.57
C PRO A 137 24.30 -5.91 -5.96
N SER A 138 25.22 -5.39 -5.13
CA SER A 138 26.66 -5.63 -5.30
C SER A 138 27.05 -7.05 -4.84
N GLU A 139 28.27 -7.48 -5.16
CA GLU A 139 28.81 -8.78 -4.71
C GLU A 139 28.75 -8.96 -3.18
N LYS A 140 28.82 -7.86 -2.41
CA LYS A 140 28.68 -7.90 -0.96
C LYS A 140 27.32 -8.43 -0.51
N TRP A 141 26.24 -8.04 -1.19
CA TRP A 141 24.89 -8.55 -0.93
C TRP A 141 24.76 -10.02 -1.30
N MET A 142 25.47 -10.48 -2.33
CA MET A 142 25.47 -11.88 -2.78
C MET A 142 26.12 -12.85 -1.79
N LYS A 143 26.82 -12.36 -0.75
CA LYS A 143 27.29 -13.19 0.37
C LYS A 143 26.16 -13.69 1.27
N THR A 144 25.01 -13.03 1.25
CA THR A 144 23.85 -13.35 2.11
C THR A 144 22.59 -13.66 1.29
N TRP A 145 22.57 -13.26 0.03
CA TRP A 145 21.43 -13.45 -0.88
C TRP A 145 21.82 -14.32 -2.07
N SER A 146 20.99 -15.33 -2.37
CA SER A 146 21.09 -16.05 -3.64
C SER A 146 20.46 -15.23 -4.77
N LEU A 147 20.81 -15.52 -6.03
CA LEU A 147 20.21 -14.83 -7.19
C LEU A 147 18.69 -15.03 -7.26
N ASP A 148 18.20 -16.20 -6.87
CA ASP A 148 16.77 -16.51 -6.88
C ASP A 148 16.03 -15.76 -5.77
N ASP A 149 16.63 -15.66 -4.58
CA ASP A 149 16.08 -14.83 -3.51
C ASP A 149 16.06 -13.35 -3.90
N VAL A 150 17.12 -12.82 -4.52
CA VAL A 150 17.11 -11.43 -5.00
C VAL A 150 15.92 -11.19 -5.92
N LYS A 151 15.70 -12.06 -6.92
CA LYS A 151 14.59 -11.92 -7.87
C LYS A 151 13.23 -11.97 -7.16
N ALA A 152 13.06 -12.87 -6.19
CA ALA A 152 11.82 -13.04 -5.45
C ALA A 152 11.51 -11.88 -4.48
N TYR A 153 12.54 -11.29 -3.87
CA TYR A 153 12.39 -10.35 -2.76
C TYR A 153 12.61 -8.88 -3.11
N GLN A 154 13.37 -8.57 -4.17
CA GLN A 154 13.73 -7.19 -4.50
C GLN A 154 12.52 -6.24 -4.62
N LYS A 155 11.39 -6.73 -5.14
CA LYS A 155 10.16 -5.96 -5.39
C LYS A 155 9.12 -6.11 -4.28
N ARG A 156 9.43 -6.81 -3.19
CA ARG A 156 8.53 -6.98 -2.04
C ARG A 156 8.32 -5.66 -1.32
N LEU A 157 7.11 -5.38 -0.86
CA LEU A 157 6.85 -4.19 -0.03
C LEU A 157 7.66 -4.20 1.27
N GLY A 158 7.91 -5.39 1.82
CA GLY A 158 8.82 -5.58 2.96
C GLY A 158 10.26 -5.15 2.68
N ASN A 159 10.69 -5.15 1.42
CA ASN A 159 12.01 -4.69 1.00
C ASN A 159 12.10 -3.17 0.78
N MET A 160 10.97 -2.47 0.83
CA MET A 160 10.89 -1.05 0.51
C MET A 160 10.72 -0.18 1.75
N ALA A 161 11.32 1.00 1.71
CA ALA A 161 11.20 2.03 2.73
C ALA A 161 10.93 3.40 2.09
N ILE A 162 10.34 4.32 2.84
CA ILE A 162 10.21 5.72 2.44
C ILE A 162 11.27 6.55 3.16
N MET A 163 12.03 7.34 2.41
CA MET A 163 13.18 8.08 2.93
C MET A 163 13.28 9.46 2.30
N GLY A 164 13.89 10.40 3.02
CA GLY A 164 14.23 11.71 2.48
C GLY A 164 15.17 11.58 1.27
N ALA A 165 14.89 12.29 0.18
CA ALA A 165 15.60 12.14 -1.09
C ALA A 165 17.13 12.32 -0.96
N LYS A 166 17.56 13.32 -0.17
CA LYS A 166 18.98 13.58 0.11
C LYS A 166 19.66 12.40 0.80
N ILE A 167 19.03 11.87 1.84
CA ILE A 167 19.55 10.72 2.60
C ILE A 167 19.62 9.49 1.68
N ASN A 168 18.55 9.25 0.91
CA ASN A 168 18.50 8.13 -0.01
C ASN A 168 19.61 8.17 -1.07
N SER A 169 19.87 9.35 -1.64
CA SER A 169 20.94 9.54 -2.63
C SER A 169 22.34 9.33 -2.04
N THR A 170 22.55 9.61 -0.75
CA THR A 170 23.86 9.42 -0.10
C THR A 170 24.16 7.96 0.20
N ILE A 171 23.15 7.18 0.59
CA ILE A 171 23.34 5.76 0.95
C ILE A 171 23.49 4.88 -0.30
N GLY A 172 22.67 5.11 -1.33
CA GLY A 172 22.71 4.34 -2.57
C GLY A 172 22.65 2.82 -2.39
N ASN A 173 23.53 2.10 -3.09
CA ASN A 173 23.55 0.63 -3.13
C ASN A 173 24.49 -0.01 -2.10
N GLU A 174 24.81 0.71 -1.03
CA GLU A 174 25.68 0.20 0.04
C GLU A 174 25.13 -1.07 0.70
N GLU A 175 25.98 -1.78 1.44
CA GLU A 175 25.58 -2.94 2.23
C GLU A 175 24.70 -2.55 3.43
N PHE A 176 23.89 -3.49 3.92
CA PHE A 176 22.92 -3.22 4.99
C PHE A 176 23.52 -2.55 6.24
N SER A 177 24.70 -3.00 6.67
CA SER A 177 25.38 -2.47 7.85
C SER A 177 25.67 -0.96 7.74
N LYS A 178 25.95 -0.47 6.53
CA LYS A 178 26.15 0.96 6.23
C LYS A 178 24.82 1.71 6.16
N LYS A 179 23.79 1.12 5.52
CA LYS A 179 22.45 1.72 5.42
C LYS A 179 21.76 1.90 6.78
N LYS A 180 22.02 0.99 7.72
CA LYS A 180 21.35 0.85 9.02
C LYS A 180 21.23 2.16 9.81
N SER A 181 22.31 2.94 9.87
CA SER A 181 22.38 4.21 10.61
C SER A 181 21.46 5.29 10.06
N SER A 182 21.17 5.26 8.77
CA SER A 182 20.29 6.26 8.15
C SER A 182 18.81 5.92 8.32
N PHE A 183 18.48 4.65 8.56
CA PHE A 183 17.13 4.24 8.90
C PHE A 183 16.74 4.68 10.32
N SER A 184 17.69 4.66 11.28
CA SER A 184 17.39 4.99 12.68
C SER A 184 17.03 6.46 12.90
N THR A 185 17.44 7.35 12.00
CA THR A 185 17.08 8.77 12.03
C THR A 185 15.72 9.06 11.38
N SER A 186 15.07 8.05 10.78
CA SER A 186 13.77 8.24 10.12
C SER A 186 12.65 8.40 11.16
N ALA A 187 11.77 9.37 10.92
CA ALA A 187 10.53 9.55 11.68
C ALA A 187 9.44 8.54 11.29
N PHE A 188 9.58 7.84 10.17
CA PHE A 188 8.63 6.83 9.71
C PHE A 188 8.87 5.51 10.46
N HIS A 189 7.83 4.99 11.12
CA HIS A 189 7.91 3.84 12.02
C HIS A 189 8.47 2.60 11.32
N PHE A 190 7.96 2.24 10.14
CA PHE A 190 8.40 1.04 9.43
C PHE A 190 9.79 1.20 8.81
N THR A 191 10.24 2.43 8.58
CA THR A 191 11.60 2.71 8.11
C THR A 191 12.56 2.68 9.28
N ASN A 192 12.23 3.33 10.40
CA ASN A 192 13.00 3.29 11.63
C ASN A 192 13.19 1.85 12.14
N GLY A 193 12.13 1.03 12.09
CA GLY A 193 12.17 -0.37 12.51
C GLY A 193 13.23 -1.21 11.78
N VAL A 194 13.59 -0.87 10.54
CA VAL A 194 14.66 -1.53 9.78
C VAL A 194 16.00 -1.42 10.52
N SER A 195 16.27 -0.29 11.16
CA SER A 195 17.51 -0.06 11.90
C SER A 195 17.67 -0.93 13.14
N LYS A 196 16.63 -1.64 13.58
CA LYS A 196 16.65 -2.51 14.75
C LYS A 196 17.12 -3.93 14.41
N LEU A 197 17.15 -4.28 13.13
CA LEU A 197 17.55 -5.61 12.66
C LEU A 197 19.07 -5.73 12.56
N SER A 198 19.61 -6.90 12.91
CA SER A 198 21.04 -7.19 12.81
C SER A 198 21.47 -7.45 11.36
N THR A 199 20.66 -8.21 10.62
CA THR A 199 20.90 -8.59 9.23
C THR A 199 19.68 -8.30 8.37
N TRP A 200 19.89 -8.22 7.06
CA TRP A 200 18.83 -8.09 6.06
C TRP A 200 18.85 -9.30 5.14
N ASN A 201 17.97 -10.27 5.41
CA ASN A 201 17.79 -11.53 4.68
C ASN A 201 16.30 -11.74 4.35
N THR A 202 15.96 -12.89 3.78
CA THR A 202 14.57 -13.26 3.42
C THR A 202 13.63 -13.19 4.64
N ASP A 203 14.00 -13.83 5.74
CA ASP A 203 13.24 -13.83 7.01
C ASP A 203 12.94 -12.41 7.54
N ALA A 204 13.91 -11.50 7.46
CA ALA A 204 13.72 -10.10 7.84
C ALA A 204 12.66 -9.40 6.96
N VAL A 205 12.70 -9.64 5.64
CA VAL A 205 11.73 -9.08 4.69
C VAL A 205 10.33 -9.66 4.94
N GLU A 206 10.23 -10.98 5.15
CA GLU A 206 8.97 -11.67 5.41
C GLU A 206 8.31 -11.18 6.71
N LYS A 207 9.05 -11.20 7.82
CA LYS A 207 8.53 -10.74 9.13
C LYS A 207 8.10 -9.29 9.08
N ARG A 208 8.88 -8.42 8.43
CA ARG A 208 8.52 -7.01 8.26
C ARG A 208 7.26 -6.85 7.43
N GLN A 209 7.15 -7.56 6.30
CA GLN A 209 5.97 -7.44 5.43
C GLN A 209 4.72 -8.04 6.07
N ALA A 210 4.84 -9.11 6.86
CA ALA A 210 3.74 -9.66 7.64
C ALA A 210 3.21 -8.64 8.66
N ALA A 211 4.11 -7.96 9.39
CA ALA A 211 3.71 -6.87 10.30
C ALA A 211 3.02 -5.70 9.56
N MET A 212 3.49 -5.39 8.34
CA MET A 212 2.81 -4.41 7.48
C MET A 212 1.42 -4.86 7.05
N ALA A 213 1.23 -6.14 6.74
CA ALA A 213 -0.05 -6.69 6.32
C ALA A 213 -1.14 -6.53 7.39
N GLU A 214 -0.78 -6.71 8.66
CA GLU A 214 -1.69 -6.47 9.78
C GLU A 214 -2.14 -5.01 9.89
N ILE A 215 -1.23 -4.07 9.67
CA ILE A 215 -1.57 -2.65 9.61
C ILE A 215 -2.37 -2.33 8.35
N ALA A 216 -2.04 -2.95 7.21
CA ALA A 216 -2.76 -2.80 5.94
C ALA A 216 -4.25 -3.09 6.11
N ALA A 217 -4.60 -4.19 6.79
CA ALA A 217 -6.00 -4.57 7.00
C ALA A 217 -6.80 -3.51 7.78
N LYS A 218 -6.14 -2.81 8.72
CA LYS A 218 -6.73 -1.72 9.51
C LYS A 218 -6.88 -0.45 8.67
N VAL A 219 -5.82 -0.06 7.96
CA VAL A 219 -5.78 1.13 7.09
C VAL A 219 -6.82 1.04 5.98
N TRP A 220 -6.88 -0.10 5.30
CA TRP A 220 -7.86 -0.38 4.25
C TRP A 220 -8.98 -1.26 4.78
N SER A 221 -9.57 -0.86 5.91
CA SER A 221 -10.72 -1.54 6.50
C SER A 221 -11.99 -1.32 5.67
N ILE A 222 -12.65 -2.41 5.31
CA ILE A 222 -13.98 -2.43 4.70
C ILE A 222 -15.10 -2.54 5.76
N LYS A 223 -14.75 -2.79 7.02
CA LYS A 223 -15.69 -2.88 8.15
C LYS A 223 -16.07 -1.48 8.65
N GLY A 224 -17.35 -1.20 8.84
CA GLY A 224 -17.85 0.09 9.31
C GLY A 224 -19.29 0.34 8.90
#